data_AF-A0A2N0PIQ2-F1
#
_entry.id   AF-A0A2N0PIQ2-F1
#
_cell.length_a   1.000
_cell.length_b   1.000
_cell.length_c   1.000
_cell.angle_alpha   90.00
_cell.angle_beta   90.00
_cell.angle_gamma   90.00
#
_symmetry.space_group_name_H-M   'P 1'
#
loop_
_entity.id
_entity.type
_entity.pdbx_description
1 polymer ?
#
loop_
_entity_poly.entity_id
_entity_poly.type
_entity_poly.pdbx_seq_one_letter_code
_entity_poly.pdbx_strand_id
1 'polypeptide(L)'
;MKLQYLLFALFTVFVIQVQANGGYDDYEQWEHNFPDTCQELFKTEHCNECQSLMWNHFKNPGQCATAFNLGRDIFEIIKDSGEEPKPYDLTFFKKGLNKYCHEEFHCSQDKVEKIYNNIQKVCKHELSVKFDWSDNPENFKNITAYAAYGTLLTYYTGIPAREALCTKNKHNNGDFYSFEFIEKLTQWVKNETNADPKAVVTHDLKFVIKGNGKKVRVPKSFFCDPCWRKIAHIYGDYIKDHRLKKSVEKNIWGSCHDLEKLYLPHCTYKRGLGEILKDRSDSKLSERNANPAFGVLSHRMNKLHSLAI
;
A
#
# COMPACT_ATOMS: atom_id res chain seq x y z
N MET A 1 -19.09 -7.02 -26.47
CA MET A 1 -20.06 -6.90 -25.36
C MET A 1 -19.27 -6.74 -24.06
N LYS A 2 -19.55 -5.66 -23.30
CA LYS A 2 -19.04 -5.29 -21.96
C LYS A 2 -17.58 -5.64 -21.58
N LEU A 3 -16.75 -4.58 -21.55
CA LEU A 3 -15.42 -4.55 -20.96
C LEU A 3 -15.55 -4.34 -19.43
N GLN A 4 -15.29 -5.39 -18.65
CA GLN A 4 -15.09 -5.37 -17.19
C GLN A 4 -13.74 -6.11 -17.00
N TYR A 5 -12.75 -5.67 -16.20
CA TYR A 5 -12.70 -5.67 -14.73
C TYR A 5 -11.36 -5.03 -14.25
N LEU A 6 -11.36 -4.22 -13.19
CA LEU A 6 -10.19 -3.53 -12.57
C LEU A 6 -10.50 -3.25 -11.08
N LEU A 7 -9.61 -2.85 -10.14
CA LEU A 7 -8.29 -3.34 -9.70
C LEU A 7 -7.58 -2.62 -8.51
N PHE A 8 -6.80 -3.37 -7.71
CA PHE A 8 -6.14 -3.13 -6.38
C PHE A 8 -4.62 -2.74 -6.46
N ALA A 9 -3.76 -2.51 -5.43
CA ALA A 9 -3.86 -2.66 -3.94
C ALA A 9 -2.86 -1.89 -3.04
N LEU A 10 -3.30 -0.90 -2.26
CA LEU A 10 -2.40 -0.03 -1.48
C LEU A 10 -2.08 -0.40 -0.01
N PHE A 11 -2.58 -1.53 0.52
CA PHE A 11 -2.61 -1.73 1.98
C PHE A 11 -1.88 -2.95 2.56
N THR A 12 -1.75 -4.05 1.82
CA THR A 12 -1.08 -5.26 2.35
C THR A 12 0.40 -5.03 2.68
N VAL A 13 1.00 -4.01 2.07
CA VAL A 13 2.38 -3.57 2.30
C VAL A 13 2.57 -3.04 3.73
N PHE A 14 1.67 -2.21 4.29
CA PHE A 14 1.90 -1.59 5.60
C PHE A 14 2.07 -2.65 6.70
N VAL A 15 1.13 -3.61 6.76
CA VAL A 15 1.11 -4.58 7.86
C VAL A 15 2.25 -5.59 7.73
N ILE A 16 2.49 -6.10 6.52
CA ILE A 16 3.59 -7.05 6.34
C ILE A 16 4.95 -6.33 6.43
N GLN A 17 5.10 -5.08 5.99
CA GLN A 17 6.39 -4.38 6.16
C GLN A 17 6.63 -3.93 7.61
N VAL A 18 5.63 -3.47 8.35
CA VAL A 18 5.78 -3.11 9.77
C VAL A 18 6.10 -4.34 10.64
N GLN A 19 5.56 -5.52 10.28
CA GLN A 19 5.70 -6.73 11.09
C GLN A 19 6.79 -7.69 10.60
N ALA A 20 7.09 -7.72 9.31
CA ALA A 20 8.16 -8.54 8.74
C ALA A 20 9.43 -7.74 8.44
N ASN A 21 9.43 -6.41 8.61
CA ASN A 21 10.65 -5.57 8.68
C ASN A 21 10.69 -4.74 9.96
N GLY A 22 10.05 -5.21 11.04
CA GLY A 22 10.47 -4.82 12.37
C GLY A 22 11.87 -5.38 12.59
N GLY A 23 12.89 -4.66 12.12
CA GLY A 23 14.26 -4.91 12.51
C GLY A 23 14.32 -4.90 14.04
N TYR A 24 15.18 -5.74 14.63
CA TYR A 24 15.30 -5.80 16.08
C TYR A 24 15.84 -4.49 16.69
N ASP A 25 16.22 -3.52 15.86
CA ASP A 25 16.64 -2.16 16.21
C ASP A 25 15.58 -1.09 15.81
N ASP A 26 14.47 -1.48 15.17
CA ASP A 26 13.41 -0.57 14.69
C ASP A 26 12.23 -0.44 15.65
N TYR A 27 12.18 -1.19 16.76
CA TYR A 27 11.20 -0.90 17.80
C TYR A 27 11.45 0.48 18.43
N GLU A 28 12.69 0.97 18.42
CA GLU A 28 13.03 2.35 18.82
C GLU A 28 12.36 3.40 17.91
N GLN A 29 11.86 3.03 16.72
CA GLN A 29 11.04 3.95 15.91
C GLN A 29 9.66 4.23 16.49
N TRP A 30 9.14 3.37 17.38
CA TRP A 30 7.93 3.67 18.15
C TRP A 30 8.20 4.70 19.25
N GLU A 31 9.48 4.89 19.64
CA GLU A 31 9.94 5.89 20.62
C GLU A 31 10.50 7.17 19.97
N HIS A 32 10.97 7.09 18.72
CA HIS A 32 11.57 8.23 18.03
C HIS A 32 10.53 9.26 17.56
N ASN A 33 10.73 10.51 18.00
CA ASN A 33 9.97 11.66 17.52
C ASN A 33 10.08 11.87 16.01
N PHE A 34 9.06 12.56 15.49
CA PHE A 34 8.98 13.03 14.11
C PHE A 34 10.16 13.98 13.86
N PRO A 35 10.62 14.14 12.62
CA PRO A 35 11.33 15.37 12.27
C PRO A 35 10.44 16.56 12.65
N ASP A 36 10.94 17.54 13.40
CA ASP A 36 10.14 18.73 13.77
C ASP A 36 10.00 19.69 12.57
N THR A 37 10.87 19.52 11.57
CA THR A 37 10.95 20.34 10.37
C THR A 37 10.97 19.53 9.07
N CYS A 38 10.53 20.17 7.99
CA CYS A 38 10.64 19.64 6.63
C CYS A 38 12.11 19.36 6.25
N GLN A 39 13.02 20.20 6.72
CA GLN A 39 14.46 20.15 6.51
C GLN A 39 15.07 18.86 7.06
N GLU A 40 14.75 18.51 8.32
CA GLU A 40 15.18 17.26 8.95
C GLU A 40 14.64 16.03 8.22
N LEU A 41 13.36 16.07 7.83
CA LEU A 41 12.70 15.00 7.09
C LEU A 41 13.39 14.68 5.77
N PHE A 42 13.61 15.71 4.94
CA PHE A 42 14.21 15.54 3.61
C PHE A 42 15.74 15.64 3.60
N LYS A 43 16.37 15.86 4.77
CA LYS A 43 17.82 16.04 4.96
C LYS A 43 18.39 17.12 4.03
N THR A 44 17.76 18.29 4.05
CA THR A 44 18.05 19.45 3.19
C THR A 44 18.12 20.73 4.00
N GLU A 45 18.95 21.68 3.61
CA GLU A 45 19.02 23.02 4.25
C GLU A 45 17.70 23.80 4.06
N HIS A 46 17.10 23.66 2.87
CA HIS A 46 15.85 24.32 2.50
C HIS A 46 14.93 23.34 1.78
N CYS A 47 13.63 23.37 2.13
CA CYS A 47 12.62 22.58 1.43
C CYS A 47 12.13 23.29 0.17
N ASN A 48 12.07 22.54 -0.94
CA ASN A 48 11.42 22.99 -2.17
C ASN A 48 9.88 22.98 -2.05
N GLU A 49 9.16 23.47 -3.07
CA GLU A 49 7.70 23.54 -3.04
C GLU A 49 7.02 22.18 -2.85
N CYS A 50 7.53 21.12 -3.48
CA CYS A 50 6.98 19.77 -3.35
C CYS A 50 7.23 19.21 -1.95
N GLN A 51 8.45 19.34 -1.41
CA GLN A 51 8.83 18.95 -0.06
C GLN A 51 7.93 19.65 0.98
N SER A 52 7.74 20.96 0.81
CA SER A 52 6.87 21.77 1.67
C SER A 52 5.39 21.36 1.57
N LEU A 53 4.90 21.02 0.38
CA LEU A 53 3.54 20.52 0.18
C LEU A 53 3.33 19.16 0.86
N MET A 54 4.27 18.22 0.67
CA MET A 54 4.23 16.91 1.32
C MET A 54 4.28 17.02 2.85
N TRP A 55 5.19 17.85 3.36
CA TRP A 55 5.32 18.17 4.78
C TRP A 55 4.01 18.68 5.39
N ASN A 56 3.31 19.59 4.72
CA ASN A 56 2.01 20.09 5.17
C ASN A 56 0.95 18.98 5.19
N HIS A 57 0.97 18.06 4.23
CA HIS A 57 0.07 16.90 4.21
C HIS A 57 0.42 15.84 5.27
N PHE A 58 1.68 15.67 5.65
CA PHE A 58 2.06 14.76 6.74
C PHE A 58 1.62 15.32 8.10
N LYS A 59 1.83 16.62 8.35
CA LYS A 59 1.36 17.29 9.57
C LYS A 59 -0.17 17.41 9.66
N ASN A 60 -0.86 17.56 8.53
CA ASN A 60 -2.32 17.62 8.52
C ASN A 60 -2.89 16.81 7.35
N PRO A 61 -3.11 15.49 7.55
CA PRO A 61 -3.65 14.61 6.51
C PRO A 61 -5.06 15.03 6.07
N GLY A 62 -5.88 15.48 7.02
CA GLY A 62 -7.33 15.52 6.90
C GLY A 62 -7.96 14.13 6.66
N GLN A 63 -9.29 14.10 6.63
CA GLN A 63 -10.07 12.85 6.56
C GLN A 63 -9.90 12.05 5.24
N CYS A 64 -9.44 12.69 4.16
CA CYS A 64 -9.24 12.03 2.86
C CYS A 64 -8.00 11.13 2.79
N ALA A 65 -7.07 11.23 3.74
CA ALA A 65 -5.80 10.53 3.72
C ALA A 65 -5.87 9.15 4.41
N THR A 66 -6.61 8.20 3.82
CA THR A 66 -6.90 6.88 4.42
C THR A 66 -5.67 6.15 4.97
N ALA A 67 -4.55 6.15 4.24
CA ALA A 67 -3.33 5.47 4.70
C ALA A 67 -2.62 6.18 5.86
N PHE A 68 -2.81 7.49 6.03
CA PHE A 68 -2.26 8.22 7.18
C PHE A 68 -3.16 8.01 8.40
N ASN A 69 -4.49 8.14 8.22
CA ASN A 69 -5.48 8.00 9.30
C ASN A 69 -5.49 6.58 9.90
N LEU A 70 -5.50 5.52 9.08
CA LEU A 70 -5.40 4.15 9.60
C LEU A 70 -4.00 3.85 10.19
N GLY A 71 -2.94 4.44 9.66
CA GLY A 71 -1.59 4.34 10.25
C GLY A 71 -1.56 4.91 11.67
N ARG A 72 -2.13 6.11 11.86
CA ARG A 72 -2.32 6.76 13.16
C ARG A 72 -3.16 5.91 14.10
N ASP A 73 -4.32 5.41 13.67
CA ASP A 73 -5.20 4.60 14.53
C ASP A 73 -4.53 3.32 15.03
N ILE A 74 -3.67 2.70 14.22
CA ILE A 74 -2.86 1.54 14.61
C ILE A 74 -1.76 1.96 15.59
N PHE A 75 -1.06 3.08 15.33
CA PHE A 75 -0.02 3.62 16.20
C PHE A 75 -0.54 4.00 17.60
N GLU A 76 -1.67 4.71 17.66
CA GLU A 76 -2.31 5.08 18.93
C GLU A 76 -2.64 3.83 19.76
N ILE A 77 -3.18 2.77 19.15
CA ILE A 77 -3.51 1.54 19.86
C ILE A 77 -2.27 0.77 20.32
N ILE A 78 -1.16 0.81 19.57
CA ILE A 78 0.12 0.23 20.01
C ILE A 78 0.61 1.01 21.24
N LYS A 79 0.68 2.34 21.14
CA LYS A 79 1.13 3.23 22.22
C LYS A 79 0.29 3.09 23.49
N ASP A 80 -1.04 3.07 23.36
CA ASP A 80 -1.97 2.92 24.48
C ASP A 80 -1.91 1.54 25.14
N SER A 81 -1.41 0.51 24.43
CA SER A 81 -1.30 -0.85 24.98
C SER A 81 -0.07 -1.05 25.88
N GLY A 82 1.01 -0.29 25.68
CA GLY A 82 2.30 -0.52 26.32
C GLY A 82 2.98 -1.85 25.92
N GLU A 83 2.49 -2.53 24.89
CA GLU A 83 3.02 -3.79 24.37
C GLU A 83 3.82 -3.59 23.08
N GLU A 84 4.95 -4.29 22.95
CA GLU A 84 5.77 -4.27 21.73
C GLU A 84 5.13 -5.12 20.61
N PRO A 85 4.93 -4.58 19.39
CA PRO A 85 4.39 -5.34 18.26
C PRO A 85 5.31 -6.51 17.84
N LYS A 86 4.76 -7.72 17.81
CA LYS A 86 5.53 -8.91 17.43
C LYS A 86 5.55 -9.14 15.91
N PRO A 87 6.67 -9.66 15.36
CA PRO A 87 6.71 -10.03 13.95
C PRO A 87 5.60 -10.99 13.54
N TYR A 88 4.96 -10.66 12.42
CA TYR A 88 3.80 -11.34 11.83
C TYR A 88 2.51 -11.38 12.70
N ASP A 89 2.40 -10.60 13.79
CA ASP A 89 1.21 -10.55 14.66
C ASP A 89 0.21 -9.46 14.25
N LEU A 90 -0.89 -9.87 13.62
CA LEU A 90 -1.90 -8.97 13.07
C LEU A 90 -2.84 -8.33 14.11
N THR A 91 -2.65 -8.56 15.41
CA THR A 91 -3.54 -8.07 16.49
C THR A 91 -3.70 -6.55 16.48
N PHE A 92 -2.61 -5.79 16.42
CA PHE A 92 -2.67 -4.32 16.39
C PHE A 92 -3.31 -3.79 15.11
N PHE A 93 -2.99 -4.40 13.96
CA PHE A 93 -3.66 -4.07 12.70
C PHE A 93 -5.17 -4.32 12.78
N LYS A 94 -5.60 -5.44 13.36
CA LYS A 94 -7.02 -5.76 13.54
C LYS A 94 -7.73 -4.75 14.43
N LYS A 95 -7.12 -4.36 15.56
CA LYS A 95 -7.65 -3.34 16.47
C LYS A 95 -7.76 -1.97 15.78
N GLY A 96 -6.71 -1.52 15.08
CA GLY A 96 -6.69 -0.25 14.36
C GLY A 96 -7.65 -0.21 13.16
N LEU A 97 -7.72 -1.29 12.38
CA LEU A 97 -8.71 -1.43 11.31
C LEU A 97 -10.15 -1.40 11.85
N ASN A 98 -10.41 -2.06 12.98
CA ASN A 98 -11.69 -1.95 13.66
C ASN A 98 -11.97 -0.49 14.05
N LYS A 99 -11.08 0.19 14.80
CA LYS A 99 -11.25 1.59 15.21
C LYS A 99 -11.55 2.48 14.01
N TYR A 100 -10.63 2.50 13.04
CA TYR A 100 -10.74 3.25 11.80
C TYR A 100 -12.11 3.04 11.16
N CYS A 101 -12.53 1.79 10.95
CA CYS A 101 -13.77 1.45 10.27
C CYS A 101 -15.07 1.75 11.04
N HIS A 102 -15.01 2.16 12.31
CA HIS A 102 -16.16 2.72 13.02
C HIS A 102 -16.27 4.25 12.91
N GLU A 103 -15.19 4.95 12.55
CA GLU A 103 -15.22 6.42 12.39
C GLU A 103 -16.05 6.86 11.18
N GLU A 104 -16.64 8.05 11.25
CA GLU A 104 -17.35 8.64 10.10
C GLU A 104 -16.36 9.10 9.02
N PHE A 105 -16.62 8.75 7.76
CA PHE A 105 -15.74 9.09 6.64
C PHE A 105 -16.24 10.29 5.84
N HIS A 106 -15.65 11.45 6.11
CA HIS A 106 -16.02 12.73 5.50
C HIS A 106 -15.03 13.19 4.41
N CYS A 107 -15.01 12.48 3.29
CA CYS A 107 -14.27 12.87 2.09
C CYS A 107 -15.16 12.77 0.84
N SER A 108 -15.30 13.88 0.11
CA SER A 108 -15.95 13.91 -1.20
C SER A 108 -14.92 13.79 -2.34
N GLN A 109 -15.38 13.35 -3.52
CA GLN A 109 -14.53 13.24 -4.69
C GLN A 109 -13.92 14.60 -5.06
N ASP A 110 -14.71 15.66 -5.21
CA ASP A 110 -14.22 17.03 -5.48
C ASP A 110 -13.11 17.50 -4.52
N LYS A 111 -13.16 17.10 -3.25
CA LYS A 111 -12.15 17.43 -2.24
C LYS A 111 -10.85 16.68 -2.51
N VAL A 112 -10.94 15.38 -2.80
CA VAL A 112 -9.75 14.56 -3.05
C VAL A 112 -9.10 14.84 -4.41
N GLU A 113 -9.90 15.13 -5.45
CA GLU A 113 -9.40 15.53 -6.77
C GLU A 113 -8.60 16.83 -6.71
N LYS A 114 -9.08 17.84 -5.95
CA LYS A 114 -8.33 19.09 -5.74
C LYS A 114 -6.97 18.83 -5.11
N ILE A 115 -6.89 17.93 -4.12
CA ILE A 115 -5.64 17.58 -3.45
C ILE A 115 -4.68 16.86 -4.40
N TYR A 116 -5.10 15.74 -5.00
CA TYR A 116 -4.19 14.96 -5.85
C TYR A 116 -3.81 15.70 -7.14
N ASN A 117 -4.67 16.58 -7.68
CA ASN A 117 -4.30 17.43 -8.82
C ASN A 117 -3.32 18.54 -8.45
N ASN A 118 -3.38 19.08 -7.22
CA ASN A 118 -2.37 20.01 -6.72
C ASN A 118 -1.01 19.32 -6.56
N ILE A 119 -0.97 18.13 -5.96
CA ILE A 119 0.26 17.32 -5.85
C ILE A 119 0.83 17.03 -7.24
N GLN A 120 0.01 16.59 -8.20
CA GLN A 120 0.43 16.39 -9.60
C GLN A 120 0.83 17.69 -10.35
N LYS A 121 0.59 18.87 -9.80
CA LYS A 121 1.00 20.17 -10.37
C LYS A 121 2.35 20.61 -9.77
N VAL A 122 2.44 20.64 -8.44
CA VAL A 122 3.64 21.08 -7.70
C VAL A 122 4.77 20.07 -7.82
N CYS A 123 4.51 18.80 -7.51
CA CYS A 123 5.49 17.71 -7.54
C CYS A 123 5.72 17.12 -8.95
N LYS A 124 5.62 17.92 -10.00
CA LYS A 124 5.68 17.42 -11.40
C LYS A 124 7.04 16.79 -11.73
N HIS A 125 8.13 17.31 -11.18
CA HIS A 125 9.47 16.81 -11.43
C HIS A 125 9.71 15.48 -10.70
N GLU A 126 9.32 15.44 -9.42
CA GLU A 126 9.34 14.30 -8.52
C GLU A 126 8.54 13.12 -9.10
N LEU A 127 7.30 13.38 -9.54
CA LEU A 127 6.42 12.40 -10.18
C LEU A 127 6.82 12.04 -11.64
N SER A 128 7.95 12.58 -12.13
CA SER A 128 8.59 12.13 -13.37
C SER A 128 9.64 11.03 -13.15
N VAL A 129 10.15 10.89 -11.92
CA VAL A 129 11.12 9.88 -11.52
C VAL A 129 10.48 8.49 -11.64
N LYS A 130 11.24 7.53 -12.16
CA LYS A 130 10.83 6.14 -12.26
C LYS A 130 11.49 5.34 -11.16
N PHE A 131 10.69 4.59 -10.41
CA PHE A 131 11.17 3.58 -9.48
C PHE A 131 10.95 2.19 -10.07
N ASP A 132 11.82 1.25 -9.72
CA ASP A 132 11.48 -0.16 -9.82
C ASP A 132 10.70 -0.56 -8.57
N TRP A 133 9.38 -0.58 -8.69
CA TRP A 133 8.48 -0.95 -7.59
C TRP A 133 8.52 -2.44 -7.22
N SER A 134 9.24 -3.26 -8.00
CA SER A 134 9.64 -4.64 -7.68
C SER A 134 10.99 -4.72 -6.92
N ASP A 135 11.58 -3.59 -6.54
CA ASP A 135 12.84 -3.55 -5.80
C ASP A 135 12.67 -3.37 -4.28
N ASN A 136 13.76 -3.57 -3.53
CA ASN A 136 13.78 -3.24 -2.11
C ASN A 136 13.53 -1.72 -1.96
N PRO A 137 12.49 -1.27 -1.21
CA PRO A 137 12.24 0.14 -0.95
C PRO A 137 13.43 0.91 -0.36
N GLU A 138 14.34 0.23 0.35
CA GLU A 138 15.58 0.83 0.86
C GLU A 138 16.49 1.36 -0.26
N ASN A 139 16.42 0.77 -1.45
CA ASN A 139 17.20 1.19 -2.62
C ASN A 139 16.68 2.50 -3.24
N PHE A 140 15.54 3.03 -2.77
CA PHE A 140 14.95 4.27 -3.29
C PHE A 140 15.68 5.50 -2.76
N LYS A 141 16.78 5.85 -3.44
CA LYS A 141 17.67 6.96 -3.06
C LYS A 141 16.99 8.34 -3.14
N ASN A 142 16.04 8.54 -4.06
CA ASN A 142 15.30 9.80 -4.18
C ASN A 142 14.10 9.84 -3.22
N ILE A 143 14.37 10.16 -1.96
CA ILE A 143 13.37 10.25 -0.88
C ILE A 143 12.24 11.21 -1.24
N THR A 144 12.56 12.36 -1.85
CA THR A 144 11.58 13.39 -2.24
C THR A 144 10.61 12.88 -3.30
N ALA A 145 11.10 12.20 -4.34
CA ALA A 145 10.24 11.60 -5.35
C ALA A 145 9.41 10.44 -4.81
N TYR A 146 9.99 9.62 -3.93
CA TYR A 146 9.29 8.53 -3.29
C TYR A 146 8.14 9.03 -2.38
N ALA A 147 8.42 10.02 -1.54
CA ALA A 147 7.41 10.70 -0.74
C ALA A 147 6.32 11.34 -1.61
N ALA A 148 6.65 11.88 -2.79
CA ALA A 148 5.67 12.52 -3.67
C ALA A 148 4.67 11.51 -4.26
N TYR A 149 5.15 10.34 -4.68
CA TYR A 149 4.25 9.21 -5.00
C TYR A 149 3.47 8.75 -3.77
N GLY A 150 4.11 8.72 -2.61
CA GLY A 150 3.50 8.39 -1.34
C GLY A 150 2.26 9.23 -1.03
N THR A 151 2.46 10.54 -0.85
CA THR A 151 1.40 11.52 -0.59
C THR A 151 0.35 11.50 -1.70
N LEU A 152 0.75 11.40 -2.98
CA LEU A 152 -0.18 11.32 -4.10
C LEU A 152 -1.13 10.12 -3.97
N LEU A 153 -0.58 8.92 -3.76
CA LEU A 153 -1.35 7.67 -3.70
C LEU A 153 -2.28 7.62 -2.48
N THR A 154 -1.81 8.10 -1.32
CA THR A 154 -2.63 8.23 -0.09
C THR A 154 -3.95 8.97 -0.34
N TYR A 155 -3.90 10.10 -1.07
CA TYR A 155 -5.11 10.85 -1.41
C TYR A 155 -5.84 10.24 -2.59
N TYR A 156 -5.13 9.97 -3.69
CA TYR A 156 -5.74 9.46 -4.92
C TYR A 156 -6.60 8.22 -4.68
N THR A 157 -6.17 7.31 -3.82
CA THR A 157 -6.96 6.11 -3.48
C THR A 157 -7.63 6.19 -2.13
N GLY A 158 -7.74 7.36 -1.49
CA GLY A 158 -8.28 7.48 -0.13
C GLY A 158 -9.70 6.90 -0.02
N ILE A 159 -10.59 7.33 -0.92
CA ILE A 159 -11.99 6.88 -0.98
C ILE A 159 -12.10 5.36 -1.28
N PRO A 160 -11.53 4.81 -2.37
CA PRO A 160 -11.62 3.36 -2.61
C PRO A 160 -10.88 2.54 -1.55
N ALA A 161 -9.79 3.05 -0.96
CA ALA A 161 -9.10 2.38 0.15
C ALA A 161 -9.99 2.28 1.39
N ARG A 162 -10.75 3.32 1.72
CA ARG A 162 -11.70 3.30 2.85
C ARG A 162 -12.74 2.20 2.65
N GLU A 163 -13.38 2.17 1.48
CA GLU A 163 -14.40 1.17 1.16
C GLU A 163 -13.80 -0.24 1.18
N ALA A 164 -12.66 -0.43 0.53
CA ALA A 164 -11.89 -1.66 0.50
C ALA A 164 -11.54 -2.21 1.89
N LEU A 165 -11.04 -1.34 2.77
CA LEU A 165 -10.61 -1.70 4.12
C LEU A 165 -11.82 -2.11 4.97
N CYS A 166 -12.92 -1.36 4.88
CA CYS A 166 -14.07 -1.51 5.76
C CYS A 166 -15.20 -2.39 5.19
N THR A 167 -15.06 -2.93 3.98
CA THR A 167 -16.03 -3.90 3.43
C THR A 167 -15.95 -5.23 4.20
N LYS A 168 -17.01 -5.53 4.95
CA LYS A 168 -17.16 -6.80 5.68
C LYS A 168 -17.56 -7.98 4.79
N ASN A 169 -16.92 -9.12 5.00
CA ASN A 169 -17.30 -10.42 4.48
C ASN A 169 -18.44 -11.01 5.34
N LYS A 170 -19.65 -10.99 4.81
CA LYS A 170 -20.84 -11.53 5.50
C LYS A 170 -20.87 -13.05 5.62
N HIS A 171 -19.93 -13.77 4.98
CA HIS A 171 -19.89 -15.23 4.95
C HIS A 171 -18.89 -15.85 5.94
N ASN A 172 -18.02 -15.05 6.56
CA ASN A 172 -16.98 -15.52 7.48
C ASN A 172 -16.91 -14.63 8.73
N ASN A 173 -17.73 -14.93 9.74
CA ASN A 173 -17.84 -14.24 11.04
C ASN A 173 -18.09 -12.70 10.99
N GLY A 174 -18.24 -12.08 9.82
CA GLY A 174 -18.38 -10.64 9.67
C GLY A 174 -17.05 -9.86 9.68
N ASP A 175 -15.92 -10.53 9.43
CA ASP A 175 -14.61 -9.88 9.32
C ASP A 175 -14.49 -9.02 8.05
N PHE A 176 -13.39 -8.30 7.86
CA PHE A 176 -13.13 -7.50 6.66
C PHE A 176 -12.42 -8.35 5.60
N TYR A 177 -12.83 -8.23 4.34
CA TYR A 177 -12.12 -8.90 3.22
C TYR A 177 -10.64 -8.50 3.19
N SER A 178 -10.34 -7.23 3.51
CA SER A 178 -8.97 -6.70 3.63
C SER A 178 -8.15 -7.48 4.65
N PHE A 179 -8.69 -7.72 5.84
CA PHE A 179 -8.04 -8.46 6.92
C PHE A 179 -7.84 -9.93 6.56
N GLU A 180 -8.87 -10.62 6.06
CA GLU A 180 -8.76 -12.02 5.65
C GLU A 180 -7.71 -12.25 4.54
N PHE A 181 -7.57 -11.32 3.60
CA PHE A 181 -6.51 -11.40 2.61
C PHE A 181 -5.13 -11.15 3.22
N ILE A 182 -5.00 -10.12 4.05
CA ILE A 182 -3.73 -9.78 4.73
C ILE A 182 -3.28 -10.96 5.61
N GLU A 183 -4.18 -11.60 6.35
CA GLU A 183 -3.87 -12.78 7.17
C GLU A 183 -3.28 -13.92 6.34
N LYS A 184 -3.93 -14.29 5.23
CA LYS A 184 -3.43 -15.34 4.33
C LYS A 184 -2.06 -14.98 3.75
N LEU A 185 -1.85 -13.73 3.33
CA LEU A 185 -0.55 -13.35 2.77
C LEU A 185 0.53 -13.29 3.86
N THR A 186 0.25 -12.74 5.05
CA THR A 186 1.18 -12.71 6.19
C THR A 186 1.63 -14.11 6.58
N GLN A 187 0.71 -15.09 6.67
CA GLN A 187 1.06 -16.48 6.97
C GLN A 187 1.91 -17.12 5.87
N TRP A 188 1.63 -16.83 4.59
CA TRP A 188 2.46 -17.34 3.49
C TRP A 188 3.84 -16.69 3.46
N VAL A 189 3.95 -15.37 3.69
CA VAL A 189 5.24 -14.67 3.80
C VAL A 189 6.02 -15.28 4.96
N LYS A 190 5.42 -15.43 6.15
CA LYS A 190 6.03 -16.07 7.32
C LYS A 190 6.57 -17.47 7.01
N ASN A 191 5.79 -18.30 6.32
CA ASN A 191 6.22 -19.66 5.98
C ASN A 191 7.33 -19.67 4.93
N GLU A 192 7.22 -18.85 3.89
CA GLU A 192 8.25 -18.77 2.84
C GLU A 192 9.56 -18.18 3.38
N THR A 193 9.51 -17.22 4.29
CA THR A 193 10.71 -16.54 4.83
C THR A 193 11.35 -17.29 6.00
N ASN A 194 10.74 -18.37 6.51
CA ASN A 194 11.05 -18.98 7.81
C ASN A 194 10.92 -17.98 8.98
N ALA A 195 9.89 -17.13 8.93
CA ALA A 195 9.58 -16.06 9.88
C ALA A 195 10.71 -15.02 10.06
N ASP A 196 11.53 -14.81 9.03
CA ASP A 196 12.57 -13.78 9.00
C ASP A 196 11.96 -12.38 9.26
N PRO A 197 12.36 -11.66 10.33
CA PRO A 197 11.86 -10.32 10.65
C PRO A 197 12.52 -9.20 9.82
N LYS A 198 13.25 -9.55 8.75
CA LYS A 198 13.80 -8.63 7.73
C LYS A 198 13.25 -8.92 6.31
N ALA A 199 12.07 -9.53 6.22
CA ALA A 199 11.45 -9.94 4.98
C ALA A 199 10.52 -8.86 4.37
N VAL A 200 11.00 -8.18 3.33
CA VAL A 200 10.29 -7.08 2.68
C VAL A 200 9.38 -7.57 1.55
N VAL A 201 8.07 -7.33 1.64
CA VAL A 201 7.18 -7.44 0.44
C VAL A 201 7.39 -6.21 -0.46
N THR A 202 7.59 -6.39 -1.76
CA THR A 202 7.75 -5.26 -2.70
C THR A 202 6.46 -4.44 -2.81
N HIS A 203 6.58 -3.17 -3.18
CA HIS A 203 5.43 -2.25 -3.27
C HIS A 203 4.42 -2.61 -4.35
N ASP A 204 4.83 -3.43 -5.33
CA ASP A 204 3.95 -4.04 -6.33
C ASP A 204 3.51 -5.47 -5.98
N LEU A 205 3.71 -5.91 -4.74
CA LEU A 205 3.37 -7.24 -4.23
C LEU A 205 3.85 -8.42 -5.12
N LYS A 206 4.81 -8.21 -6.04
CA LYS A 206 5.31 -9.26 -6.93
C LYS A 206 6.30 -10.16 -6.20
N PHE A 207 7.04 -9.63 -5.23
CA PHE A 207 8.10 -10.36 -4.54
C PHE A 207 8.08 -10.15 -3.03
N VAL A 208 8.61 -11.15 -2.33
CA VAL A 208 9.16 -11.04 -0.97
C VAL A 208 10.67 -11.07 -1.10
N ILE A 209 11.37 -10.17 -0.42
CA ILE A 209 12.83 -10.10 -0.34
C ILE A 209 13.19 -10.56 1.07
N LYS A 210 13.83 -11.73 1.22
CA LYS A 210 14.31 -12.19 2.53
C LYS A 210 15.48 -11.31 3.01
N GLY A 211 15.81 -11.32 4.29
CA GLY A 211 16.89 -10.52 4.89
C GLY A 211 18.29 -10.81 4.32
N ASN A 212 18.47 -11.92 3.59
CA ASN A 212 19.67 -12.21 2.80
C ASN A 212 19.62 -11.66 1.35
N GLY A 213 18.65 -10.80 1.02
CA GLY A 213 18.45 -10.21 -0.30
C GLY A 213 17.76 -11.12 -1.33
N LYS A 214 17.46 -12.40 -1.01
CA LYS A 214 16.83 -13.32 -1.96
C LYS A 214 15.38 -12.91 -2.23
N LYS A 215 15.09 -12.55 -3.50
CA LYS A 215 13.72 -12.34 -3.97
C LYS A 215 13.00 -13.68 -4.23
N VAL A 216 11.77 -13.80 -3.74
CA VAL A 216 10.84 -14.91 -4.00
C VAL A 216 9.55 -14.32 -4.57
N ARG A 217 9.03 -14.88 -5.66
CA ARG A 217 7.83 -14.35 -6.33
C ARG A 217 6.58 -14.75 -5.54
N VAL A 218 5.70 -13.78 -5.26
CA VAL A 218 4.38 -14.04 -4.68
C VAL A 218 3.57 -14.88 -5.68
N PRO A 219 2.98 -16.02 -5.28
CA PRO A 219 2.17 -16.85 -6.16
C PRO A 219 0.99 -16.06 -6.73
N LYS A 220 0.83 -16.04 -8.07
CA LYS A 220 -0.30 -15.38 -8.74
C LYS A 220 -1.67 -15.88 -8.25
N SER A 221 -1.75 -17.06 -7.65
CA SER A 221 -2.95 -17.60 -7.01
C SER A 221 -3.46 -16.75 -5.85
N PHE A 222 -2.62 -15.94 -5.18
CA PHE A 222 -3.09 -14.96 -4.20
C PHE A 222 -4.07 -13.95 -4.81
N PHE A 223 -3.83 -13.54 -6.05
CA PHE A 223 -4.70 -12.63 -6.78
C PHE A 223 -5.99 -13.29 -7.33
N CYS A 224 -6.14 -14.60 -7.09
CA CYS A 224 -7.38 -15.37 -7.30
C CYS A 224 -8.19 -15.58 -6.01
N ASP A 225 -7.72 -15.11 -4.85
CA ASP A 225 -8.49 -15.19 -3.61
C ASP A 225 -9.78 -14.34 -3.71
N PRO A 226 -10.95 -14.83 -3.28
CA PRO A 226 -12.21 -14.08 -3.36
C PRO A 226 -12.16 -12.72 -2.63
N CYS A 227 -11.44 -12.65 -1.52
CA CYS A 227 -11.28 -11.42 -0.73
C CYS A 227 -10.44 -10.43 -1.52
N TRP A 228 -9.29 -10.87 -2.05
CA TRP A 228 -8.48 -10.06 -2.97
C TRP A 228 -9.33 -9.50 -4.10
N ARG A 229 -10.06 -10.36 -4.83
CA ARG A 229 -10.86 -9.95 -5.99
C ARG A 229 -11.96 -8.95 -5.60
N LYS A 230 -12.64 -9.14 -4.46
CA LYS A 230 -13.67 -8.22 -3.98
C LYS A 230 -13.08 -6.83 -3.70
N ILE A 231 -11.95 -6.77 -3.01
CA ILE A 231 -11.28 -5.49 -2.73
C ILE A 231 -10.75 -4.87 -4.03
N ALA A 232 -10.23 -5.70 -4.94
CA ALA A 232 -9.68 -5.26 -6.20
C ALA A 232 -10.69 -4.53 -7.07
N HIS A 233 -11.91 -5.06 -7.19
CA HIS A 233 -12.95 -4.41 -7.99
C HIS A 233 -13.23 -2.95 -7.58
N ILE A 234 -13.27 -2.68 -6.27
CA ILE A 234 -13.51 -1.32 -5.72
C ILE A 234 -12.52 -0.30 -6.29
N TYR A 235 -11.22 -0.60 -6.22
CA TYR A 235 -10.18 0.38 -6.54
C TYR A 235 -10.08 0.75 -8.02
N GLY A 236 -10.45 -0.14 -8.94
CA GLY A 236 -10.20 0.12 -10.37
C GLY A 236 -11.44 0.25 -11.22
N ASP A 237 -12.62 -0.02 -10.66
CA ASP A 237 -13.78 0.77 -11.06
C ASP A 237 -13.50 2.26 -10.73
N TYR A 238 -12.98 2.60 -9.54
CA TYR A 238 -12.54 3.97 -9.24
C TYR A 238 -11.43 4.51 -10.17
N ILE A 239 -10.36 3.76 -10.44
CA ILE A 239 -9.27 4.23 -11.36
C ILE A 239 -9.77 4.45 -12.80
N LYS A 240 -10.80 3.73 -13.27
CA LYS A 240 -11.40 3.98 -14.60
C LYS A 240 -12.07 5.35 -14.66
N ASP A 241 -12.85 5.67 -13.64
CA ASP A 241 -13.69 6.85 -13.60
C ASP A 241 -12.87 8.10 -13.20
N HIS A 242 -11.86 7.93 -12.35
CA HIS A 242 -10.99 8.99 -11.83
C HIS A 242 -9.53 8.75 -12.24
N ARG A 243 -9.16 9.16 -13.45
CA ARG A 243 -7.79 8.94 -13.98
C ARG A 243 -6.79 10.01 -13.53
N LEU A 244 -5.57 9.60 -13.23
CA LEU A 244 -4.44 10.51 -13.04
C LEU A 244 -3.92 11.01 -14.41
N LYS A 245 -3.01 11.98 -14.39
CA LYS A 245 -2.32 12.42 -15.62
C LYS A 245 -1.57 11.22 -16.21
N LYS A 246 -1.75 10.97 -17.52
CA LYS A 246 -1.17 9.82 -18.26
C LYS A 246 0.34 9.61 -18.04
N SER A 247 1.12 10.67 -17.82
CA SER A 247 2.56 10.56 -17.48
C SER A 247 2.81 9.96 -16.11
N VAL A 248 2.00 10.34 -15.13
CA VAL A 248 2.03 9.84 -13.75
C VAL A 248 1.52 8.40 -13.72
N GLU A 249 0.37 8.13 -14.37
CA GLU A 249 -0.12 6.75 -14.54
C GLU A 249 0.93 5.82 -15.16
N LYS A 250 1.68 6.29 -16.17
CA LYS A 250 2.72 5.49 -16.81
C LYS A 250 3.91 5.19 -15.89
N ASN A 251 4.28 6.12 -15.02
CA ASN A 251 5.38 5.92 -14.08
C ASN A 251 4.98 5.11 -12.84
N ILE A 252 3.71 5.20 -12.44
CA ILE A 252 3.14 4.37 -11.39
C ILE A 252 2.88 2.98 -11.96
N TRP A 253 1.91 2.79 -12.86
CA TRP A 253 1.40 1.48 -13.30
C TRP A 253 1.78 1.02 -14.72
N GLY A 254 2.50 1.82 -15.50
CA GLY A 254 2.81 1.51 -16.90
C GLY A 254 1.60 1.75 -17.82
N SER A 255 0.56 0.94 -17.65
CA SER A 255 -0.77 1.19 -18.21
C SER A 255 -1.88 0.56 -17.37
N CYS A 256 -3.11 1.05 -17.55
CA CYS A 256 -4.31 0.47 -16.93
C CYS A 256 -4.48 -1.03 -17.29
N HIS A 257 -4.03 -1.46 -18.47
CA HIS A 257 -4.09 -2.85 -18.91
C HIS A 257 -2.98 -3.73 -18.30
N ASP A 258 -1.80 -3.18 -18.04
CA ASP A 258 -0.74 -3.92 -17.37
C ASP A 258 -1.04 -4.12 -15.88
N LEU A 259 -1.72 -3.13 -15.28
CA LEU A 259 -2.40 -3.24 -14.00
C LEU A 259 -3.33 -4.47 -14.03
N GLU A 260 -4.35 -4.51 -14.93
CA GLU A 260 -5.36 -5.59 -15.05
C GLU A 260 -4.74 -6.99 -14.93
N LYS A 261 -3.75 -7.24 -15.80
CA LYS A 261 -3.09 -8.55 -15.94
C LYS A 261 -2.41 -9.05 -14.68
N LEU A 262 -1.89 -8.15 -13.84
CA LEU A 262 -1.08 -8.54 -12.69
C LEU A 262 -1.95 -9.02 -11.52
N TYR A 263 -3.11 -8.39 -11.32
CA TYR A 263 -3.89 -8.52 -10.09
C TYR A 263 -5.34 -8.97 -10.26
N LEU A 264 -5.87 -8.99 -11.48
CA LEU A 264 -7.11 -9.70 -11.80
C LEU A 264 -6.80 -10.73 -12.89
N PRO A 265 -5.85 -11.66 -12.64
CA PRO A 265 -5.57 -12.71 -13.60
C PRO A 265 -6.84 -13.52 -13.89
N HIS A 266 -6.87 -14.16 -15.06
CA HIS A 266 -7.91 -15.11 -15.38
C HIS A 266 -7.76 -16.35 -14.48
N CYS A 267 -8.64 -16.47 -13.50
CA CYS A 267 -8.63 -17.55 -12.52
C CYS A 267 -9.55 -18.69 -12.97
N THR A 268 -8.96 -19.84 -13.32
CA THR A 268 -9.72 -21.07 -13.59
C THR A 268 -9.94 -21.85 -12.30
N TYR A 269 -11.18 -21.86 -11.80
CA TYR A 269 -11.58 -22.68 -10.64
C TYR A 269 -12.09 -24.04 -11.11
N LYS A 270 -11.61 -25.15 -10.54
CA LYS A 270 -12.24 -26.46 -10.73
C LYS A 270 -13.51 -26.53 -9.86
N ARG A 271 -14.66 -26.87 -10.47
CA ARG A 271 -15.85 -27.25 -9.71
C ARG A 271 -15.53 -28.45 -8.81
N GLY A 272 -15.83 -28.32 -7.51
CA GLY A 272 -15.87 -29.44 -6.56
C GLY A 272 -14.84 -29.44 -5.43
N LEU A 273 -13.70 -28.73 -5.53
CA LEU A 273 -12.60 -28.85 -4.55
C LEU A 273 -11.95 -27.52 -4.08
N GLY A 274 -12.34 -26.37 -4.61
CA GLY A 274 -11.82 -25.05 -4.17
C GLY A 274 -10.36 -24.74 -4.56
N GLU A 275 -9.61 -25.69 -5.10
CA GLU A 275 -8.21 -25.51 -5.49
C GLU A 275 -8.02 -24.71 -6.79
N ILE A 276 -7.02 -23.83 -6.78
CA ILE A 276 -6.61 -23.00 -7.92
C ILE A 276 -5.58 -23.78 -8.77
N LEU A 277 -6.03 -24.26 -9.93
CA LEU A 277 -5.17 -25.00 -10.86
C LEU A 277 -4.49 -24.05 -11.85
N LYS A 278 -3.20 -23.79 -11.60
CA LYS A 278 -2.16 -23.22 -12.49
C LYS A 278 -2.62 -22.22 -13.57
N ASP A 279 -2.11 -21.00 -13.45
CA ASP A 279 -2.13 -19.98 -14.50
C ASP A 279 -1.55 -20.50 -15.84
N ARG A 280 -2.36 -20.45 -16.90
CA ARG A 280 -1.93 -20.59 -18.30
C ARG A 280 -1.76 -19.20 -18.92
N SER A 281 -0.68 -18.50 -18.58
CA SER A 281 -0.26 -17.28 -19.27
C SER A 281 1.01 -17.52 -20.09
N ASP A 282 0.86 -18.14 -21.26
CA ASP A 282 1.89 -18.22 -22.32
C ASP A 282 2.11 -16.84 -23.01
N SER A 283 2.21 -15.77 -22.23
CA SER A 283 2.49 -14.43 -22.73
C SER A 283 3.92 -14.02 -22.39
N LYS A 284 4.86 -14.35 -23.29
CA LYS A 284 6.20 -13.71 -23.39
C LYS A 284 6.11 -12.20 -23.73
N LEU A 285 4.91 -11.60 -23.69
CA LEU A 285 4.63 -10.18 -23.90
C LEU A 285 5.04 -9.36 -22.67
N SER A 286 6.35 -9.10 -22.60
CA SER A 286 7.01 -8.03 -21.86
C SER A 286 6.67 -7.89 -20.36
N GLU A 287 7.40 -8.65 -19.52
CA GLU A 287 7.66 -8.29 -18.11
C GLU A 287 8.51 -6.99 -17.96
N ARG A 288 8.56 -6.11 -18.97
CA ARG A 288 9.56 -5.03 -19.12
C ARG A 288 9.11 -3.61 -18.76
N ASN A 289 7.82 -3.32 -18.61
CA ASN A 289 7.33 -1.93 -18.61
C ASN A 289 6.24 -1.56 -17.59
N ALA A 290 5.88 -2.45 -16.66
CA ALA A 290 4.84 -2.18 -15.66
C ALA A 290 5.20 -2.75 -14.29
N ASN A 291 5.69 -1.87 -13.43
CA ASN A 291 5.94 -2.14 -12.02
C ASN A 291 4.99 -1.24 -11.23
N PRO A 292 3.74 -1.67 -10.99
CA PRO A 292 2.72 -0.78 -10.45
C PRO A 292 2.94 -0.47 -8.97
N ALA A 293 3.18 0.80 -8.65
CA ALA A 293 3.41 1.26 -7.28
C ALA A 293 2.14 1.18 -6.43
N PHE A 294 2.18 0.41 -5.35
CA PHE A 294 1.13 0.42 -4.33
C PHE A 294 1.65 0.32 -2.90
N GLY A 295 2.86 0.79 -2.67
CA GLY A 295 3.38 0.96 -1.33
C GLY A 295 3.81 2.40 -1.13
N VAL A 296 3.06 3.09 -0.27
CA VAL A 296 3.37 4.42 0.27
C VAL A 296 4.26 4.30 1.51
N LEU A 297 4.60 3.09 1.94
CA LEU A 297 4.81 2.80 3.37
C LEU A 297 5.98 1.84 3.63
N SER A 298 7.15 2.17 3.07
CA SER A 298 8.41 1.64 3.62
C SER A 298 8.68 2.18 5.02
N HIS A 299 9.60 1.53 5.74
CA HIS A 299 10.33 2.03 6.91
C HIS A 299 10.44 3.57 7.02
N ARG A 300 11.01 4.23 6.00
CA ARG A 300 11.16 5.71 5.95
C ARG A 300 9.84 6.48 5.93
N MET A 301 8.77 5.86 5.44
CA MET A 301 7.42 6.41 5.48
C MET A 301 6.57 5.93 6.67
N ASN A 302 6.96 4.87 7.38
CA ASN A 302 6.37 4.54 8.69
C ASN A 302 6.71 5.66 9.70
N LYS A 303 7.97 6.14 9.71
CA LYS A 303 8.36 7.37 10.42
C LYS A 303 7.61 8.64 9.94
N LEU A 304 7.01 8.61 8.74
CA LEU A 304 6.17 9.71 8.23
C LEU A 304 4.69 9.63 8.65
N HIS A 305 4.21 8.46 9.10
CA HIS A 305 2.78 8.22 9.34
C HIS A 305 2.43 8.05 10.82
N SER A 306 3.41 7.71 11.68
CA SER A 306 3.19 7.56 13.13
C SER A 306 2.75 8.84 13.84
N LEU A 307 2.98 10.01 13.22
CA LEU A 307 2.92 11.32 13.88
C LEU A 307 2.08 12.36 13.13
N ALA A 308 1.06 11.89 12.42
CA ALA A 308 -0.06 12.69 11.96
C ALA A 308 -1.00 13.04 13.15
N ILE A 309 -0.54 13.94 14.03
CA ILE A 309 -1.26 14.48 15.20
C ILE A 309 -1.71 15.92 14.90
#